data_AF-A0A2V6X0Q6-F1
#
_entry.id   AF-A0A2V6X0Q6-F1
#
_cell.length_a   1.000
_cell.length_b   1.000
_cell.length_c   1.000
_cell.angle_alpha   90.00
_cell.angle_beta   90.00
_cell.angle_gamma   90.00
#
_symmetry.space_group_name_H-M   'P 1'
#
loop_
_entity.id
_entity.type
_entity.pdbx_description
1 polymer ?
#
loop_
_entity_poly.entity_id
_entity_poly.type
_entity_poly.pdbx_seq_one_letter_code
_entity_poly.pdbx_strand_id
1 'polypeptide(L)'
;MLPDQPAMLNPFADNAQFGLALLLTLAAPGVRRWPVGVGMVPRGEVGLIFAGAGLGAGVIAEDLYSALVVVVMLTTFVAPPWLKALYQQ
;
A
#
# COMPACT_ATOMS: atom_id res chain seq x y z
N MET A 1 34.89 -11.41 -16.29
CA MET A 1 33.52 -11.53 -16.82
C MET A 1 32.61 -11.87 -15.66
N LEU A 2 32.12 -10.85 -14.96
CA LEU A 2 31.13 -11.00 -13.91
C LEU A 2 29.78 -10.66 -14.58
N PRO A 3 28.76 -11.54 -14.52
CA PRO A 3 27.46 -11.24 -15.08
C PRO A 3 26.89 -9.99 -14.41
N ASP A 4 26.60 -8.96 -15.21
CA ASP A 4 25.76 -7.85 -14.81
C ASP A 4 24.47 -8.43 -14.23
N GLN A 5 24.22 -8.23 -12.94
CA GLN A 5 22.96 -8.60 -12.28
C GLN A 5 22.04 -7.37 -12.16
N PRO A 6 21.41 -6.89 -13.26
CA PRO A 6 20.50 -5.75 -13.19
C PRO A 6 19.16 -6.08 -12.49
N ALA A 7 18.93 -7.32 -12.07
CA ALA A 7 17.66 -7.73 -11.46
C ALA A 7 17.61 -7.56 -9.93
N MET A 8 18.75 -7.41 -9.24
CA MET A 8 18.80 -7.36 -7.77
C MET A 8 18.69 -5.95 -7.19
N LEU A 9 18.69 -4.91 -8.03
CA LEU A 9 18.67 -3.50 -7.59
C LEU A 9 17.28 -2.85 -7.64
N ASN A 10 16.26 -3.56 -8.14
CA ASN A 10 14.89 -3.05 -8.19
C ASN A 10 13.98 -3.89 -7.27
N PRO A 11 13.65 -3.41 -6.05
CA PRO A 11 12.75 -4.10 -5.13
C PRO A 11 11.33 -4.28 -5.66
N PHE A 12 10.99 -3.68 -6.81
CA PHE A 12 9.69 -3.81 -7.49
C PHE A 12 9.72 -4.74 -8.72
N ALA A 13 10.85 -5.40 -9.00
CA ALA A 13 10.97 -6.30 -10.17
C ALA A 13 10.14 -7.59 -10.03
N ASP A 14 9.77 -7.99 -8.80
CA ASP A 14 8.96 -9.17 -8.54
C ASP A 14 7.46 -8.82 -8.48
N ASN A 15 6.89 -8.50 -9.66
CA ASN A 15 5.45 -8.24 -9.83
C ASN A 15 4.59 -9.52 -9.79
N ALA A 16 5.22 -10.70 -9.86
CA ALA A 16 4.55 -11.99 -9.85
C ALA A 16 3.87 -12.26 -8.48
N GLN A 17 4.49 -11.80 -7.39
CA GLN A 17 3.92 -11.93 -6.04
C GLN A 17 2.64 -11.10 -5.85
N PHE A 18 2.60 -9.88 -6.38
CA PHE A 18 1.40 -9.03 -6.36
C PHE A 18 0.28 -9.59 -7.25
N GLY A 19 0.62 -10.08 -8.44
CA GLY A 19 -0.33 -10.65 -9.39
C GLY A 19 -1.03 -11.91 -8.87
N LEU A 20 -0.27 -12.82 -8.26
CA LEU A 20 -0.81 -14.05 -7.69
C LEU A 20 -1.69 -13.77 -6.45
N ALA A 21 -1.25 -12.88 -5.56
CA ALA A 21 -2.04 -12.48 -4.40
C ALA A 21 -3.38 -11.85 -4.80
N LEU A 22 -3.38 -10.99 -5.82
CA LEU A 22 -4.58 -10.34 -6.35
C LEU A 22 -5.53 -11.34 -7.02
N LEU A 23 -5.01 -12.27 -7.81
CA LEU A 23 -5.82 -13.34 -8.43
C LEU A 23 -6.51 -14.21 -7.39
N LEU A 24 -5.77 -14.62 -6.34
CA LEU A 24 -6.33 -15.44 -5.27
C LEU A 24 -7.38 -14.70 -4.44
N THR A 25 -7.21 -13.38 -4.22
CA THR A 25 -8.21 -12.60 -3.47
C THR A 25 -9.46 -12.31 -4.29
N LEU A 26 -9.35 -12.05 -5.60
CA LEU A 26 -10.52 -11.81 -6.46
C LEU A 26 -11.31 -13.10 -6.75
N ALA A 27 -10.64 -14.25 -6.77
CA ALA A 27 -11.28 -15.54 -7.05
C ALA A 27 -11.98 -16.16 -5.81
N ALA A 28 -11.87 -15.57 -4.62
CA ALA A 28 -12.41 -16.16 -3.39
C ALA A 28 -13.93 -15.90 -3.23
N PRO A 29 -14.80 -16.94 -3.26
CA PRO A 29 -16.22 -16.78 -2.96
C PRO A 29 -16.43 -16.57 -1.45
N GLY A 30 -17.13 -15.50 -1.06
CA GLY A 30 -17.46 -15.20 0.36
C GLY A 30 -16.80 -13.95 0.96
N VAL A 31 -16.14 -13.12 0.15
CA VAL A 31 -15.43 -11.92 0.63
C VAL A 31 -16.40 -10.82 1.09
N ARG A 32 -16.30 -10.43 2.38
CA ARG A 32 -17.01 -9.26 2.92
C ARG A 32 -16.36 -7.98 2.35
N ARG A 33 -17.01 -7.38 1.35
CA ARG A 33 -16.55 -6.17 0.63
C ARG A 33 -16.12 -4.99 1.50
N TRP A 34 -16.80 -4.77 2.63
CA TRP A 34 -16.55 -3.63 3.53
C TRP A 34 -15.24 -3.76 4.33
N PRO A 35 -15.01 -4.84 5.10
CA PRO A 35 -13.71 -5.09 5.74
C PRO A 35 -12.53 -5.11 4.77
N VAL A 36 -12.71 -5.67 3.56
CA VAL A 36 -11.64 -5.71 2.56
C VAL A 36 -11.32 -4.32 2.04
N GLY A 37 -12.33 -3.52 1.67
CA GLY A 37 -12.11 -2.13 1.25
C GLY A 37 -11.43 -1.30 2.34
N VAL A 38 -11.86 -1.45 3.61
CA VAL A 38 -11.19 -0.79 4.73
C VAL A 38 -9.75 -1.29 4.85
N GLY A 39 -9.50 -2.59 4.80
CA GLY A 39 -8.17 -3.20 4.96
C GLY A 39 -7.17 -2.87 3.85
N MET A 40 -7.65 -2.66 2.61
CA MET A 40 -6.82 -2.40 1.43
C MET A 40 -6.38 -0.95 1.27
N VAL A 41 -6.79 -0.03 2.14
CA VAL A 41 -6.27 1.34 2.10
C VAL A 41 -4.75 1.28 2.26
N PRO A 42 -3.97 1.81 1.30
CA PRO A 42 -2.51 1.76 1.36
C PRO A 42 -2.04 2.63 2.52
N ARG A 43 -1.49 1.97 3.54
CA ARG A 43 -0.88 2.60 4.71
C ARG A 43 0.44 1.92 5.05
N GLY A 44 1.32 2.65 5.71
CA GLY A 44 2.69 2.21 6.00
C GLY A 44 3.70 2.65 4.94
N GLU A 45 4.80 1.90 4.84
CA GLU A 45 6.02 2.26 4.13
C GLU A 45 5.79 2.58 2.65
N VAL A 46 4.97 1.79 1.95
CA VAL A 46 4.73 1.96 0.50
C VAL A 46 4.02 3.28 0.19
N GLY A 47 3.13 3.76 1.09
CA GLY A 47 2.46 5.06 0.93
C GLY A 47 3.43 6.23 1.11
N LEU A 48 4.40 6.09 2.01
CA LEU A 48 5.45 7.08 2.23
C LEU A 48 6.47 7.10 1.09
N ILE A 49 6.84 5.92 0.55
CA ILE A 49 7.69 5.81 -0.63
C ILE A 49 7.04 6.53 -1.82
N PHE A 50 5.74 6.33 -2.05
CA PHE A 50 5.01 7.01 -3.13
C PHE A 50 4.94 8.52 -2.92
N ALA A 51 4.67 8.98 -1.69
CA ALA A 51 4.66 10.40 -1.37
C ALA A 51 6.04 11.05 -1.59
N GLY A 52 7.12 10.37 -1.19
CA GLY A 52 8.50 10.83 -1.42
C GLY A 52 8.87 10.85 -2.90
N ALA A 53 8.48 9.83 -3.66
CA ALA A 53 8.64 9.81 -5.11
C ALA A 53 7.89 10.97 -5.79
N GLY A 54 6.67 11.27 -5.33
CA GLY A 54 5.86 12.39 -5.85
C GLY A 54 6.45 13.77 -5.55
N LEU A 55 7.06 13.94 -4.38
CA LEU A 55 7.82 15.16 -4.02
C LEU A 55 9.08 15.30 -4.89
N GLY A 56 9.84 14.21 -5.07
CA GLY A 56 11.04 14.19 -5.92
C GLY A 56 10.75 14.42 -7.41
N ALA A 57 9.57 14.01 -7.88
CA ALA A 57 9.08 14.29 -9.23
C ALA A 57 8.46 15.69 -9.40
N GLY A 58 8.33 16.49 -8.32
CA GLY A 58 7.71 17.82 -8.35
C GLY A 58 6.19 17.81 -8.57
N VAL A 59 5.54 16.65 -8.48
CA VAL A 59 4.08 16.48 -8.63
C VAL A 59 3.34 16.90 -7.35
N ILE A 60 4.01 16.82 -6.21
CA ILE A 60 3.46 17.07 -4.88
C ILE A 60 4.31 18.16 -4.20
N ALA A 61 3.67 19.20 -3.65
CA ALA A 61 4.34 20.23 -2.87
C ALA A 61 4.72 19.72 -1.45
N GLU A 62 5.69 20.36 -0.81
CA GLU A 62 6.18 19.98 0.53
C GLU A 62 5.07 19.99 1.60
N ASP A 63 4.14 20.93 1.50
CA ASP A 63 2.95 21.01 2.37
C ASP A 63 2.04 19.78 2.20
N LEU A 64 1.87 19.32 0.95
CA LEU A 64 1.04 18.16 0.63
C LEU A 64 1.73 16.85 1.01
N TYR A 65 3.06 16.79 0.91
CA TYR A 65 3.84 15.68 1.45
C TYR A 65 3.64 15.54 2.96
N SER A 66 3.76 16.64 3.71
CA SER A 66 3.52 16.65 5.15
C SER A 66 2.09 16.25 5.50
N ALA A 67 1.09 16.72 4.75
CA ALA A 67 -0.30 16.31 4.92
C ALA A 67 -0.49 14.80 4.67
N LEU A 68 0.16 14.22 3.64
CA LEU A 68 0.10 12.79 3.35
C LEU A 68 0.69 11.95 4.48
N VAL A 69 1.82 12.37 5.08
CA VAL A 69 2.41 11.70 6.23
C VAL A 69 1.41 11.63 7.40
N VAL A 70 0.73 12.75 7.69
CA VAL A 70 -0.30 12.80 8.74
C VAL A 70 -1.48 11.88 8.43
N VAL A 71 -1.96 11.85 7.18
CA VAL A 71 -3.04 10.95 6.74
C VAL A 71 -2.64 9.47 6.89
N VAL A 72 -1.40 9.11 6.53
CA VAL A 72 -0.91 7.73 6.67
C VAL A 72 -0.85 7.32 8.15
N MET A 73 -0.36 8.21 9.02
CA MET A 73 -0.38 7.94 10.47
C MET A 73 -1.81 7.80 11.00
N LEU A 74 -2.70 8.73 10.66
CA LEU A 74 -4.10 8.71 11.11
C LEU A 74 -4.82 7.44 10.66
N THR A 75 -4.70 7.07 9.38
CA THR A 75 -5.34 5.86 8.85
C THR A 75 -4.77 4.58 9.45
N THR A 76 -3.51 4.56 9.88
CA THR A 76 -2.89 3.42 10.58
C THR A 76 -3.51 3.21 11.97
N PHE A 77 -3.79 4.29 12.71
CA PHE A 77 -4.45 4.19 14.02
C PHE A 77 -5.96 3.99 13.95
N VAL A 78 -6.61 4.57 12.94
CA VAL A 78 -8.07 4.50 12.78
C VAL A 78 -8.53 3.17 12.17
N ALA A 79 -7.69 2.50 11.38
CA ALA A 79 -8.07 1.25 10.72
C ALA A 79 -8.35 0.06 11.65
N PRO A 80 -7.50 -0.27 12.64
CA PRO A 80 -7.75 -1.39 13.56
C PRO A 80 -9.08 -1.30 14.32
N PRO A 81 -9.46 -0.15 14.95
CA PRO A 81 -10.74 -0.05 15.63
C PRO A 81 -11.93 -0.12 14.66
N TRP A 82 -11.80 0.43 13.45
CA TRP A 82 -12.85 0.37 12.44
C TRP A 82 -13.08 -1.07 11.94
N LEU A 83 -12.00 -1.81 11.67
CA LEU A 83 -12.08 -3.22 11.27
C LEU A 83 -12.69 -4.08 12.39
N LYS A 84 -12.32 -3.82 13.65
CA LYS A 84 -12.91 -4.51 14.80
C LYS A 84 -14.42 -4.28 14.90
N ALA A 85 -14.88 -3.03 14.71
CA ALA A 85 -16.31 -2.71 14.70
C ALA A 85 -17.07 -3.41 13.55
N LEU A 86 -16.46 -3.53 12.37
CA LEU A 86 -17.03 -4.23 11.21
C LEU A 86 -17.08 -5.76 11.37
N TYR A 87 -16.17 -6.34 12.16
CA TYR A 87 -16.14 -7.78 12.43
C TYR A 87 -17.03 -8.22 13.61
N GLN A 88 -17.43 -7.27 14.47
CA GLN A 88 -18.40 -7.53 15.55
C GLN A 88 -19.87 -7.44 15.08
N GLN A 89 -20.11 -7.32 13.77
CA GLN A 89 -21.42 -7.48 13.13
C GLN A 89 -21.50 -8.80 12.36
#